data_AF-C2KWK6-F1
#
_entry.id   AF-C2KWK6-F1
#
_cell.length_a   1.000
_cell.length_b   1.000
_cell.length_c   1.000
_cell.angle_alpha   90.00
_cell.angle_beta   90.00
_cell.angle_gamma   90.00
#
_symmetry.space_group_name_H-M   'P 1'
#
loop_
_entity.id
_entity.type
_entity.pdbx_description
1 polymer ?
#
loop_
_entity_poly.entity_id
_entity_poly.type
_entity_poly.pdbx_seq_one_letter_code
_entity_poly.pdbx_strand_id
1 'polypeptide(L)'
;MRRTSWRRFISLGLILSSVFATQAFATEKDAVIKGSMVNVRAEANKNSKKVTNLYSNTAVKVGDPVQNSSGESWYPVNFQGGSGYIRSDFVKFPVQYQRDEAFENALNQQGFPEAYKDGLRALHAEFPNWQFKALHTNLDWQRVLDGEMEGTSSLVDKNAISSWKSTEQGKYDWNTGTWVGFDGPTWVGASRQLTAYYMDPRNFLDESYIFQFLLHSYNPEEQTSDGLAAMLKGSFMDSVSQGSGNGGNSGSGDASSTQNSTETVVISNEGPGANISNAEGTVIPSGTAAASADNSNTSNGTNAGGVDYVSIIMKAAEQSKQNPYVLASMILQEQGKGSSGSISGSSGHYNYFNIGAYQDGKMGAIERGIWYAKQSGSYMRPWNSREKSIVGGAQFFAENYMNAGQNTLYLKKWNVQGSNLFKHQYMTNVQGAAEEGAKLSSAYSKDMKNKALVFSIPVYKDMPGQKEPIPTGDEKPTRKDGGNSSGDSSGSGNSTVSNAGNAGANGNGSNTNSSAGKTESGVEVVEIGKSPLG
;
A
#
# COMPACT_ATOMS: atom_id res chain seq x y z
N MET A 1 -35.16 12.76 -78.57
CA MET A 1 -35.95 12.10 -77.51
C MET A 1 -34.98 11.57 -76.45
N ARG A 2 -35.23 11.92 -75.17
CA ARG A 2 -35.01 11.20 -73.89
C ARG A 2 -33.87 10.15 -73.82
N ARG A 3 -33.03 10.02 -72.80
CA ARG A 3 -32.95 10.50 -71.40
C ARG A 3 -31.58 10.01 -70.89
N THR A 4 -30.76 10.86 -70.28
CA THR A 4 -29.62 10.41 -69.46
C THR A 4 -29.89 10.80 -68.01
N SER A 5 -29.93 9.78 -67.15
CA SER A 5 -30.29 9.86 -65.75
C SER A 5 -29.15 10.41 -64.90
N TRP A 6 -29.37 11.55 -64.25
CA TRP A 6 -28.49 12.06 -63.21
C TRP A 6 -29.04 11.62 -61.84
N ARG A 7 -28.34 10.72 -61.15
CA ARG A 7 -28.62 10.40 -59.73
C ARG A 7 -27.84 11.39 -58.87
N ARG A 8 -28.54 12.35 -58.26
CA ARG A 8 -28.01 13.15 -57.15
C ARG A 8 -28.12 12.32 -55.87
N PHE A 9 -26.99 11.95 -55.29
CA PHE A 9 -26.92 11.56 -53.88
C PHE A 9 -26.73 12.84 -53.06
N ILE A 10 -27.71 13.18 -52.24
CA ILE A 10 -27.58 14.18 -51.18
C ILE A 10 -26.94 13.44 -50.00
N SER A 11 -25.64 13.64 -49.78
CA SER A 11 -25.00 13.24 -48.53
C SER A 11 -25.32 14.30 -47.48
N LEU A 12 -26.30 13.99 -46.61
CA LEU A 12 -26.59 14.75 -45.41
C LEU A 12 -25.45 14.53 -44.42
N GLY A 13 -24.45 15.41 -44.44
CA GLY A 13 -23.38 15.43 -43.45
C GLY A 13 -23.93 15.95 -42.11
N LEU A 14 -24.34 15.04 -41.23
CA LEU A 14 -24.56 15.32 -39.82
C LEU A 14 -23.18 15.55 -39.18
N ILE A 15 -22.74 16.81 -39.16
CA ILE A 15 -21.65 17.24 -38.29
C ILE A 15 -22.20 17.21 -36.87
N LEU A 16 -22.04 16.06 -36.18
CA LEU A 16 -22.14 16.01 -34.72
C LEU A 16 -20.94 16.80 -34.18
N SER A 17 -21.09 18.13 -34.10
CA SER A 17 -20.27 18.94 -33.21
C SER A 17 -20.71 18.55 -31.81
N SER A 18 -19.98 17.62 -31.19
CA SER A 18 -20.06 17.36 -29.77
C SER A 18 -19.58 18.62 -29.04
N VAL A 19 -20.51 19.55 -28.85
CA VAL A 19 -20.38 20.59 -27.85
C VAL A 19 -20.35 19.84 -26.52
N PHE A 20 -19.16 19.66 -25.96
CA PHE A 20 -19.04 19.40 -24.53
C PHE A 20 -19.59 20.64 -23.83
N ALA A 21 -20.88 20.64 -23.55
CA ALA A 21 -21.46 21.62 -22.65
C ALA A 21 -20.77 21.39 -21.30
N THR A 22 -19.86 22.29 -20.95
CA THR A 22 -19.34 22.38 -19.59
C THR A 22 -20.54 22.67 -18.71
N GLN A 23 -21.05 21.66 -18.01
CA GLN A 23 -22.00 21.88 -16.93
C GLN A 23 -21.24 22.66 -15.86
N ALA A 24 -21.45 23.98 -15.83
CA ALA A 24 -21.03 24.81 -14.73
C ALA A 24 -21.93 24.46 -13.53
N PHE A 25 -21.34 23.89 -12.49
CA PHE A 25 -22.05 23.63 -11.24
C PHE A 25 -22.25 24.95 -10.50
N ALA A 26 -23.38 25.09 -9.80
CA ALA A 26 -23.76 26.35 -9.15
C ALA A 26 -22.76 26.82 -8.07
N THR A 27 -21.94 25.91 -7.52
CA THR A 27 -20.76 26.21 -6.71
C THR A 27 -19.64 25.20 -6.96
N GLU A 28 -18.51 25.66 -7.49
CA GLU A 28 -17.28 24.88 -7.58
C GLU A 28 -16.41 25.10 -6.32
N LYS A 29 -15.99 24.01 -5.68
CA LYS A 29 -15.08 24.04 -4.53
C LYS A 29 -13.72 23.50 -4.94
N ASP A 30 -12.64 24.09 -4.41
CA ASP A 30 -11.30 23.52 -4.56
C ASP A 30 -11.18 22.23 -3.77
N ALA A 31 -10.57 21.22 -4.39
CA ALA A 31 -10.21 19.96 -3.76
C ALA A 31 -8.96 19.37 -4.41
N VAL A 32 -8.45 18.30 -3.80
CA VAL A 32 -7.39 17.48 -4.37
C VAL A 32 -7.82 16.02 -4.40
N ILE A 33 -7.20 15.24 -5.28
CA ILE A 33 -7.40 13.80 -5.34
C ILE A 33 -6.58 13.12 -4.25
N LYS A 34 -7.21 12.18 -3.53
CA LYS A 34 -6.51 11.23 -2.65
C LYS A 34 -6.56 9.84 -3.26
N GLY A 35 -5.45 9.11 -3.24
CA GLY A 35 -5.29 7.84 -3.95
C GLY A 35 -4.17 7.88 -4.98
N SER A 36 -3.36 6.82 -5.04
CA SER A 36 -2.23 6.73 -5.98
C SER A 36 -2.70 6.89 -7.43
N MET A 37 -3.80 6.24 -7.83
CA MET A 37 -4.38 6.34 -9.17
C MET A 37 -5.91 6.21 -9.09
N VAL A 38 -6.62 7.30 -9.32
CA VAL A 38 -8.07 7.40 -9.19
C VAL A 38 -8.71 7.47 -10.57
N ASN A 39 -9.72 6.63 -10.80
CA ASN A 39 -10.46 6.62 -12.07
C ASN A 39 -11.44 7.79 -12.12
N VAL A 40 -11.35 8.61 -13.16
CA VAL A 40 -12.41 9.55 -13.53
C VAL A 40 -13.41 8.80 -14.41
N ARG A 41 -14.68 8.90 -14.05
CA ARG A 41 -15.79 8.20 -14.69
C ARG A 41 -16.67 9.17 -15.47
N ALA A 42 -17.25 8.72 -16.58
CA ALA A 42 -18.11 9.58 -17.40
C ALA A 42 -19.44 9.90 -16.70
N GLU A 43 -19.90 9.01 -15.82
CA GLU A 43 -21.10 9.16 -15.00
C GLU A 43 -20.80 8.75 -13.54
N ALA A 44 -21.68 9.12 -12.60
CA ALA A 44 -21.59 8.83 -11.18
C ALA A 44 -21.79 7.34 -10.83
N ASN A 45 -21.02 6.45 -11.46
CA ASN A 45 -21.07 5.02 -11.25
C ASN A 45 -19.74 4.39 -11.67
N LYS A 46 -19.25 3.45 -10.86
CA LYS A 46 -17.97 2.73 -11.08
C LYS A 46 -17.92 1.94 -12.38
N ASN A 47 -19.08 1.52 -12.89
CA ASN A 47 -19.18 0.75 -14.13
C ASN A 47 -19.24 1.62 -15.40
N SER A 48 -19.35 2.95 -15.27
CA SER A 48 -19.36 3.83 -16.43
C SER A 48 -17.99 3.93 -17.09
N LYS A 49 -17.96 4.42 -18.34
CA LYS A 49 -16.74 4.59 -19.12
C LYS A 49 -15.68 5.35 -18.32
N LYS A 50 -14.47 4.80 -18.22
CA LYS A 50 -13.31 5.52 -17.70
C LYS A 50 -12.94 6.64 -18.68
N VAL A 51 -12.94 7.88 -18.20
CA VAL A 51 -12.52 9.07 -18.95
C VAL A 51 -11.00 9.16 -18.94
N THR A 52 -10.41 9.15 -17.76
CA THR A 52 -8.97 9.21 -17.53
C THR A 52 -8.65 8.72 -16.11
N ASN A 53 -7.39 8.82 -15.72
CA ASN A 53 -6.92 8.67 -14.35
C ASN A 53 -6.34 9.99 -13.83
N LEU A 54 -6.65 10.33 -12.59
CA LEU A 54 -5.95 11.37 -11.84
C LEU A 54 -5.12 10.73 -10.75
N TYR A 55 -4.04 11.39 -10.37
CA TYR A 55 -3.12 10.88 -9.37
C TYR A 55 -3.23 11.70 -8.07
N SER A 56 -2.67 11.19 -6.99
CA SER A 56 -2.69 11.85 -5.68
C SER A 56 -2.22 13.30 -5.77
N ASN A 57 -2.84 14.18 -4.98
CA ASN A 57 -2.62 15.62 -4.94
C ASN A 57 -2.96 16.40 -6.22
N THR A 58 -3.55 15.75 -7.25
CA THR A 58 -4.04 16.49 -8.42
C THR A 58 -5.12 17.48 -7.99
N ALA A 59 -4.92 18.76 -8.26
CA ALA A 59 -5.90 19.80 -7.97
C ALA A 59 -7.12 19.67 -8.91
N VAL A 60 -8.31 19.76 -8.33
CA VAL A 60 -9.59 19.67 -9.03
C VAL A 60 -10.58 20.70 -8.49
N LYS A 61 -11.51 21.12 -9.35
CA LYS A 61 -12.72 21.85 -8.95
C LYS A 61 -13.86 20.87 -8.85
N VAL A 62 -14.61 20.87 -7.75
CA VAL A 62 -15.68 19.89 -7.51
C VAL A 62 -17.02 20.58 -7.33
N GLY A 63 -18.06 20.06 -7.96
CA GLY A 63 -19.44 20.50 -7.77
C GLY A 63 -20.11 19.83 -6.58
N ASP A 64 -21.43 19.97 -6.47
CA ASP A 64 -22.21 19.31 -5.42
C ASP A 64 -22.27 17.78 -5.63
N PRO A 65 -22.26 16.99 -4.55
CA PRO A 65 -22.26 15.55 -4.65
C PRO A 65 -23.59 15.03 -5.19
N VAL A 66 -23.52 13.96 -5.99
CA VAL A 66 -24.66 13.17 -6.45
C VAL A 66 -24.59 11.77 -5.86
N GLN A 67 -25.73 11.19 -5.49
CA GLN A 67 -25.81 9.79 -5.09
C GLN A 67 -26.28 8.94 -6.27
N ASN A 68 -25.65 7.78 -6.44
CA ASN A 68 -26.07 6.81 -7.44
C ASN A 68 -27.13 5.85 -6.87
N SER A 69 -27.66 4.96 -7.73
CA SER A 69 -28.68 4.00 -7.33
C SER A 69 -28.21 2.97 -6.28
N SER A 70 -26.90 2.83 -6.07
CA SER A 70 -26.30 1.99 -5.03
C SER A 70 -26.00 2.77 -3.73
N GLY A 71 -26.39 4.04 -3.63
CA GLY A 71 -26.15 4.89 -2.47
C GLY A 71 -24.75 5.52 -2.39
N GLU A 72 -23.85 5.18 -3.33
CA GLU A 72 -22.50 5.74 -3.35
C GLU A 72 -22.57 7.23 -3.72
N SER A 73 -21.83 8.08 -2.98
CA SER A 73 -21.71 9.51 -3.27
C SER A 73 -20.54 9.79 -4.22
N TRP A 74 -20.78 10.60 -5.23
CA TRP A 74 -19.84 10.99 -6.28
C TRP A 74 -19.82 12.50 -6.45
N TYR A 75 -18.63 13.06 -6.67
CA TYR A 75 -18.48 14.45 -7.07
C TYR A 75 -18.31 14.55 -8.58
N PRO A 76 -19.04 15.45 -9.25
CA PRO A 76 -18.58 15.94 -10.55
C PRO A 76 -17.32 16.79 -10.35
N VAL A 77 -16.33 16.59 -11.21
CA VAL A 77 -15.00 17.22 -11.11
C VAL A 77 -14.58 17.84 -12.44
N ASN A 78 -13.95 19.01 -12.36
CA ASN A 78 -13.23 19.67 -13.45
C ASN A 78 -11.73 19.68 -13.12
N PHE A 79 -10.90 19.34 -14.10
CA PHE A 79 -9.44 19.24 -13.95
C PHE A 79 -8.74 19.64 -15.25
N GLN A 80 -7.43 19.82 -15.19
CA GLN A 80 -6.66 20.12 -16.40
C GLN A 80 -6.77 18.98 -17.41
N GLY A 81 -7.39 19.24 -18.56
CA GLY A 81 -7.57 18.26 -19.62
C GLY A 81 -8.93 17.56 -19.65
N GLY A 82 -9.87 17.88 -18.75
CA GLY A 82 -11.24 17.36 -18.88
C GLY A 82 -12.13 17.52 -17.65
N SER A 83 -13.24 16.78 -17.68
CA SER A 83 -14.21 16.70 -16.60
C SER A 83 -14.80 15.29 -16.50
N GLY A 84 -15.44 14.98 -15.37
CA GLY A 84 -16.12 13.70 -15.14
C GLY A 84 -16.60 13.57 -13.71
N TYR A 85 -16.67 12.34 -13.21
CA TYR A 85 -17.13 12.01 -11.86
C TYR A 85 -16.07 11.19 -11.12
N ILE A 86 -15.88 11.49 -9.84
CA ILE A 86 -15.00 10.76 -8.93
C ILE A 86 -15.79 10.40 -7.68
N ARG A 87 -15.60 9.18 -7.17
CA ARG A 87 -16.26 8.73 -5.93
C ARG A 87 -15.76 9.59 -4.76
N SER A 88 -16.68 9.99 -3.88
CA SER A 88 -16.43 11.00 -2.83
C SER A 88 -15.27 10.65 -1.89
N ASP A 89 -15.02 9.37 -1.67
CA ASP A 89 -13.91 8.84 -0.89
C ASP A 89 -12.53 8.98 -1.57
N PHE A 90 -12.44 9.54 -2.78
CA PHE A 90 -11.18 9.92 -3.43
C PHE A 90 -10.99 11.44 -3.59
N VAL A 91 -11.89 12.23 -3.02
CA VAL A 91 -11.81 13.70 -3.04
C VAL A 91 -11.50 14.19 -1.63
N LYS A 92 -10.48 15.05 -1.51
CA LYS A 92 -10.10 15.71 -0.26
C LYS A 92 -10.26 17.21 -0.41
N PHE A 93 -11.09 17.79 0.43
CA PHE A 93 -11.23 19.24 0.52
C PHE A 93 -10.10 19.84 1.38
N PRO A 94 -9.67 21.07 1.09
CA PRO A 94 -8.72 21.78 1.92
C PRO A 94 -9.23 21.89 3.36
N VAL A 95 -8.39 21.51 4.30
CA VAL A 95 -8.67 21.64 5.73
C VAL A 95 -8.12 22.97 6.23
N GLN A 96 -8.96 23.73 6.93
CA GLN A 96 -8.53 24.99 7.54
C GLN A 96 -7.78 24.71 8.84
N TYR A 97 -6.47 24.86 8.80
CA TYR A 97 -5.63 24.75 9.99
C TYR A 97 -5.73 26.03 10.83
N GLN A 98 -6.15 25.88 12.09
CA GLN A 98 -6.03 26.93 13.09
C GLN A 98 -4.69 26.77 13.80
N ARG A 99 -3.88 27.84 13.80
CA ARG A 99 -2.50 27.77 14.29
C ARG A 99 -2.45 27.32 15.75
N ASP A 100 -1.75 26.22 15.98
CA ASP A 100 -1.51 25.62 17.29
C ASP A 100 0.00 25.75 17.60
N GLU A 101 0.33 26.61 18.58
CA GLU A 101 1.73 26.89 18.94
C GLU A 101 2.44 25.65 19.48
N ALA A 102 1.74 24.77 20.21
CA ALA A 102 2.35 23.55 20.73
C ALA A 102 2.71 22.60 19.59
N PHE A 103 1.82 22.48 18.60
CA PHE A 103 2.06 21.71 17.40
C PHE A 103 3.21 22.27 16.55
N GLU A 104 3.23 23.57 16.27
CA GLU A 104 4.32 24.20 15.49
C GLU A 104 5.67 24.03 16.19
N ASN A 105 5.71 24.20 17.53
CA ASN A 105 6.92 23.97 18.31
C ASN A 105 7.37 22.51 18.26
N ALA A 106 6.44 21.55 18.32
CA ALA A 106 6.75 20.14 18.19
C ALA A 106 7.35 19.82 16.81
N LEU A 107 6.79 20.35 15.72
CA LEU A 107 7.35 20.17 14.38
C LEU A 107 8.77 20.75 14.25
N ASN A 108 9.00 21.94 14.82
CA ASN A 108 10.32 22.57 14.82
C ASN A 108 11.33 21.79 15.68
N GLN A 109 10.92 21.29 16.85
CA GLN A 109 11.77 20.46 17.71
C GLN A 109 12.14 19.13 17.04
N GLN A 110 11.20 18.53 16.31
CA GLN A 110 11.47 17.36 15.49
C GLN A 110 12.36 17.69 14.28
N GLY A 111 12.53 18.96 13.91
CA GLY A 111 13.39 19.37 12.80
C GLY A 111 12.78 19.09 11.42
N PHE A 112 11.45 19.10 11.29
CA PHE A 112 10.81 18.94 9.98
C PHE A 112 11.11 20.14 9.07
N PRO A 113 11.55 19.92 7.81
CA PRO A 113 11.66 20.98 6.81
C PRO A 113 10.31 21.61 6.49
N GLU A 114 10.28 22.88 6.08
CA GLU A 114 9.02 23.61 5.83
C GLU A 114 8.14 22.92 4.77
N ALA A 115 8.74 22.28 3.77
CA ALA A 115 8.03 21.55 2.71
C ALA A 115 7.19 20.36 3.22
N TYR A 116 7.35 19.93 4.48
CA TYR A 116 6.51 18.91 5.12
C TYR A 116 5.31 19.51 5.84
N LYS A 117 5.43 20.75 6.35
CA LYS A 117 4.55 21.25 7.41
C LYS A 117 3.11 21.43 6.94
N ASP A 118 2.85 21.82 5.69
CA ASP A 118 1.48 22.00 5.21
C ASP A 118 0.67 20.69 5.23
N GLY A 119 1.29 19.56 4.86
CA GLY A 119 0.65 18.25 4.98
C GLY A 119 0.41 17.84 6.44
N LEU A 120 1.38 18.10 7.31
CA LEU A 120 1.27 17.79 8.74
C LEU A 120 0.23 18.66 9.45
N ARG A 121 0.12 19.95 9.10
CA ARG A 121 -0.91 20.87 9.59
C ARG A 121 -2.31 20.42 9.19
N ALA A 122 -2.49 20.01 7.93
CA ALA A 122 -3.75 19.48 7.45
C ALA A 122 -4.16 18.23 8.25
N LEU A 123 -3.22 17.32 8.48
CA LEU A 123 -3.45 16.13 9.29
C LEU A 123 -3.73 16.45 10.76
N HIS A 124 -3.02 17.39 11.37
CA HIS A 124 -3.26 17.81 12.77
C HIS A 124 -4.64 18.45 12.95
N ALA A 125 -5.07 19.25 11.96
CA ALA A 125 -6.40 19.85 11.99
C ALA A 125 -7.53 18.80 11.93
N GLU A 126 -7.31 17.67 11.27
CA GLU A 126 -8.26 16.55 11.22
C GLU A 126 -8.11 15.58 12.41
N PHE A 127 -6.88 15.32 12.84
CA PHE A 127 -6.51 14.32 13.85
C PHE A 127 -5.54 14.92 14.88
N PRO A 128 -6.03 15.76 15.81
CA PRO A 128 -5.17 16.53 16.72
C PRO A 128 -4.38 15.69 17.73
N ASN A 129 -4.72 14.41 17.89
CA ASN A 129 -4.02 13.47 18.76
C ASN A 129 -2.87 12.73 18.06
N TRP A 130 -2.73 12.86 16.73
CA TRP A 130 -1.64 12.22 16.00
C TRP A 130 -0.31 12.89 16.30
N GLN A 131 0.73 12.08 16.42
CA GLN A 131 2.08 12.52 16.73
C GLN A 131 3.00 12.24 15.55
N PHE A 132 3.70 13.28 15.09
CA PHE A 132 4.65 13.16 13.99
C PHE A 132 6.07 13.25 14.52
N LYS A 133 6.85 12.19 14.31
CA LYS A 133 8.26 12.12 14.69
C LYS A 133 9.12 12.12 13.42
N ALA A 134 10.10 13.02 13.36
CA ALA A 134 11.02 13.04 12.23
C ALA A 134 12.06 11.94 12.42
N LEU A 135 12.22 11.09 11.40
CA LEU A 135 13.33 10.17 11.30
C LEU A 135 14.40 10.80 10.40
N HIS A 136 15.37 11.46 11.01
CA HIS A 136 16.53 12.01 10.30
C HIS A 136 17.44 10.88 9.83
N THR A 137 17.31 10.49 8.55
CA THR A 137 18.05 9.36 7.99
C THR A 137 19.55 9.65 7.91
N ASN A 138 19.92 10.93 7.86
CA ASN A 138 21.27 11.43 7.60
C ASN A 138 21.86 11.01 6.23
N LEU A 139 21.05 10.41 5.36
CA LEU A 139 21.42 9.98 4.03
C LEU A 139 21.09 11.08 3.02
N ASP A 140 21.99 11.25 2.05
CA ASP A 140 21.77 12.06 0.85
C ASP A 140 20.67 11.42 -0.01
N TRP A 141 19.70 12.23 -0.45
CA TRP A 141 18.55 11.80 -1.24
C TRP A 141 18.96 11.08 -2.53
N GLN A 142 19.94 11.60 -3.27
CA GLN A 142 20.37 11.01 -4.55
C GLN A 142 21.06 9.68 -4.32
N ARG A 143 21.87 9.55 -3.26
CA ARG A 143 22.50 8.27 -2.89
C ARG A 143 21.46 7.17 -2.62
N VAL A 144 20.37 7.50 -1.92
CA VAL A 144 19.31 6.52 -1.66
C VAL A 144 18.63 6.13 -2.96
N LEU A 145 18.28 7.11 -3.80
CA LEU A 145 17.65 6.86 -5.09
C LEU A 145 18.54 6.01 -6.00
N ASP A 146 19.85 6.29 -6.07
CA ASP A 146 20.82 5.49 -6.83
C ASP A 146 20.85 4.04 -6.35
N GLY A 147 20.89 3.81 -5.03
CA GLY A 147 20.84 2.47 -4.45
C GLY A 147 19.56 1.70 -4.80
N GLU A 148 18.41 2.37 -4.84
CA GLU A 148 17.14 1.78 -5.26
C GLU A 148 17.09 1.44 -6.75
N MET A 149 17.85 2.17 -7.58
CA MET A 149 17.96 1.88 -9.00
C MET A 149 18.87 0.67 -9.28
N GLU A 150 19.63 0.17 -8.31
CA GLU A 150 20.46 -1.03 -8.49
C GLU A 150 19.64 -2.32 -8.48
N GLY A 151 19.91 -3.19 -9.47
CA GLY A 151 19.33 -4.53 -9.54
C GLY A 151 17.80 -4.51 -9.60
N THR A 152 17.17 -5.22 -8.65
CA THR A 152 15.72 -5.50 -8.62
C THR A 152 15.02 -4.90 -7.40
N SER A 153 15.65 -3.94 -6.72
CA SER A 153 15.15 -3.36 -5.46
C SER A 153 13.82 -2.59 -5.64
N SER A 154 13.62 -2.01 -6.83
CA SER A 154 12.40 -1.30 -7.21
C SER A 154 11.85 -1.80 -8.54
N LEU A 155 10.72 -2.49 -8.47
CA LEU A 155 9.98 -3.08 -9.59
C LEU A 155 8.57 -2.50 -9.70
N VAL A 156 7.98 -2.65 -10.88
CA VAL A 156 6.60 -2.29 -11.20
C VAL A 156 6.00 -3.34 -12.14
N ASP A 157 4.67 -3.44 -12.17
CA ASP A 157 3.97 -4.33 -13.10
C ASP A 157 4.27 -3.97 -14.56
N LYS A 158 4.48 -4.98 -15.40
CA LYS A 158 4.83 -4.82 -16.82
C LYS A 158 3.74 -4.10 -17.63
N ASN A 159 2.50 -4.19 -17.20
CA ASN A 159 1.35 -3.52 -17.80
C ASN A 159 1.14 -2.10 -17.27
N ALA A 160 1.97 -1.62 -16.34
CA ALA A 160 2.00 -0.21 -15.99
C ALA A 160 2.37 0.66 -17.19
N ILE A 161 2.01 1.94 -17.12
CA ILE A 161 2.28 2.89 -18.20
C ILE A 161 3.78 3.01 -18.48
N SER A 162 4.14 3.36 -19.71
CA SER A 162 5.54 3.42 -20.16
C SER A 162 6.44 4.30 -19.28
N SER A 163 5.94 5.45 -18.79
CA SER A 163 6.71 6.36 -17.92
C SER A 163 7.05 5.79 -16.53
N TRP A 164 6.38 4.71 -16.12
CA TRP A 164 6.62 4.04 -14.83
C TRP A 164 7.75 3.01 -14.91
N LYS A 165 8.15 2.60 -16.12
CA LYS A 165 9.08 1.49 -16.35
C LYS A 165 10.44 2.03 -16.78
N SER A 166 11.52 1.49 -16.22
CA SER A 166 12.88 1.96 -16.49
C SER A 166 13.37 1.60 -17.89
N THR A 167 14.10 2.51 -18.51
CA THR A 167 14.83 2.29 -19.77
C THR A 167 16.34 2.24 -19.59
N GLU A 168 16.81 2.16 -18.34
CA GLU A 168 18.23 1.99 -18.03
C GLU A 168 18.78 0.69 -18.60
N GLN A 169 20.11 0.64 -18.73
CA GLN A 169 20.83 -0.52 -19.24
C GLN A 169 20.43 -1.79 -18.47
N GLY A 170 20.05 -2.83 -19.21
CA GLY A 170 19.63 -4.11 -18.65
C GLY A 170 18.15 -4.17 -18.23
N LYS A 171 17.41 -3.05 -18.19
CA LYS A 171 15.98 -3.01 -17.83
C LYS A 171 15.05 -2.87 -19.05
N TYR A 172 15.58 -2.40 -20.17
CA TYR A 172 14.86 -2.29 -21.44
C TYR A 172 15.74 -2.74 -22.62
N ASP A 173 15.19 -3.61 -23.46
CA ASP A 173 15.83 -4.05 -24.69
C ASP A 173 15.40 -3.14 -25.84
N TRP A 174 16.32 -2.30 -26.29
CA TRP A 174 16.10 -1.36 -27.38
C TRP A 174 15.99 -2.01 -28.76
N ASN A 175 16.38 -3.28 -28.93
CA ASN A 175 16.27 -4.00 -30.20
C ASN A 175 14.87 -4.58 -30.39
N THR A 176 14.29 -5.12 -29.32
CA THR A 176 12.92 -5.67 -29.32
C THR A 176 11.87 -4.63 -28.91
N GLY A 177 12.28 -3.56 -28.24
CA GLY A 177 11.40 -2.55 -27.68
C GLY A 177 10.55 -3.09 -26.53
N THR A 178 11.15 -3.95 -25.69
CA THR A 178 10.47 -4.63 -24.58
C THR A 178 11.20 -4.43 -23.25
N TRP A 179 10.46 -4.37 -22.14
CA TRP A 179 11.03 -4.34 -20.80
C TRP A 179 11.41 -5.73 -20.32
N VAL A 180 12.57 -5.81 -19.67
CA VAL A 180 13.15 -7.04 -19.11
C VAL A 180 12.43 -7.38 -17.81
N GLY A 181 11.96 -8.62 -17.69
CA GLY A 181 11.34 -9.15 -16.48
C GLY A 181 12.38 -9.61 -15.46
N PHE A 182 12.16 -9.34 -14.17
CA PHE A 182 13.09 -9.61 -13.08
C PHE A 182 12.55 -10.59 -12.04
N ASP A 183 11.27 -10.50 -11.67
CA ASP A 183 10.57 -11.50 -10.84
C ASP A 183 9.46 -12.14 -11.68
N GLY A 184 9.84 -13.16 -12.44
CA GLY A 184 9.00 -13.71 -13.50
C GLY A 184 8.80 -12.72 -14.67
N PRO A 185 7.84 -13.01 -15.57
CA PRO A 185 7.64 -12.20 -16.78
C PRO A 185 6.83 -10.91 -16.54
N THR A 186 6.23 -10.73 -15.35
CA THR A 186 5.26 -9.67 -15.05
C THR A 186 5.83 -8.48 -14.30
N TRP A 187 7.00 -8.61 -13.66
CA TRP A 187 7.63 -7.52 -12.91
C TRP A 187 8.87 -7.00 -13.62
N VAL A 188 8.90 -5.70 -13.92
CA VAL A 188 9.98 -5.02 -14.63
C VAL A 188 10.57 -3.90 -13.78
N GLY A 189 11.77 -3.43 -14.10
CA GLY A 189 12.40 -2.35 -13.32
C GLY A 189 11.56 -1.06 -13.33
N ALA A 190 11.32 -0.47 -12.16
CA ALA A 190 10.64 0.82 -12.04
C ALA A 190 11.53 1.97 -12.51
N SER A 191 10.95 3.02 -13.10
CA SER A 191 11.69 4.21 -13.53
C SER A 191 12.21 5.00 -12.33
N ARG A 192 13.29 5.79 -12.56
CA ARG A 192 13.87 6.63 -11.51
C ARG A 192 12.87 7.64 -10.97
N GLN A 193 12.07 8.24 -11.84
CA GLN A 193 11.04 9.21 -11.47
C GLN A 193 9.94 8.57 -10.62
N LEU A 194 9.50 7.35 -10.96
CA LEU A 194 8.49 6.65 -10.17
C LEU A 194 9.04 6.28 -8.78
N THR A 195 10.29 5.83 -8.73
CA THR A 195 10.99 5.50 -7.49
C THR A 195 11.13 6.73 -6.60
N ALA A 196 11.53 7.87 -7.16
CA ALA A 196 11.61 9.15 -6.44
C ALA A 196 10.25 9.59 -5.88
N TYR A 197 9.17 9.47 -6.66
CA TYR A 197 7.81 9.78 -6.22
C TYR A 197 7.39 8.98 -4.98
N TYR A 198 7.60 7.65 -5.00
CA TYR A 198 7.20 6.77 -3.88
C TYR A 198 8.17 6.83 -2.69
N MET A 199 9.42 7.24 -2.91
CA MET A 199 10.38 7.47 -1.85
C MET A 199 10.09 8.78 -1.10
N ASP A 200 9.47 9.78 -1.73
CA ASP A 200 9.24 11.10 -1.13
C ASP A 200 8.09 11.07 -0.10
N PRO A 201 8.37 11.21 1.21
CA PRO A 201 7.32 11.10 2.22
C PRO A 201 6.25 12.18 2.11
N ARG A 202 6.58 13.34 1.52
CA ARG A 202 5.67 14.49 1.37
C ARG A 202 4.50 14.20 0.43
N ASN A 203 4.63 13.20 -0.44
CA ASN A 203 3.56 12.74 -1.34
C ASN A 203 2.45 11.98 -0.61
N PHE A 204 2.69 11.54 0.62
CA PHE A 204 1.84 10.60 1.35
C PHE A 204 1.38 11.12 2.72
N LEU A 205 1.40 12.44 2.91
CA LEU A 205 0.90 13.10 4.13
C LEU A 205 -0.62 13.34 4.02
N ASP A 206 -1.37 12.25 3.93
CA ASP A 206 -2.83 12.21 4.00
C ASP A 206 -3.32 11.11 4.95
N GLU A 207 -4.61 11.10 5.26
CA GLU A 207 -5.22 10.25 6.30
C GLU A 207 -5.18 8.75 5.99
N SER A 208 -4.82 8.38 4.76
CA SER A 208 -4.70 7.00 4.30
C SER A 208 -3.23 6.59 4.19
N TYR A 209 -2.46 7.30 3.37
CA TYR A 209 -1.12 6.89 2.99
C TYR A 209 -0.05 7.21 4.05
N ILE A 210 -0.34 8.07 5.04
CA ILE A 210 0.59 8.31 6.16
C ILE A 210 0.81 7.05 7.00
N PHE A 211 -0.10 6.08 6.96
CA PHE A 211 0.03 4.82 7.70
C PHE A 211 1.22 3.97 7.26
N GLN A 212 1.84 4.25 6.10
CA GLN A 212 3.12 3.65 5.77
C GLN A 212 4.24 4.05 6.75
N PHE A 213 4.07 5.17 7.46
CA PHE A 213 4.97 5.69 8.48
C PHE A 213 4.52 5.36 9.91
N LEU A 214 3.39 4.65 10.10
CA LEU A 214 2.91 4.30 11.44
C LEU A 214 3.96 3.46 12.17
N LEU A 215 4.29 3.85 13.40
CA LEU A 215 5.28 3.14 14.19
C LEU A 215 4.73 1.80 14.66
N HIS A 216 5.44 0.73 14.33
CA HIS A 216 5.06 -0.64 14.66
C HIS A 216 5.54 -1.08 16.05
N SER A 217 6.25 -0.23 16.80
CA SER A 217 6.65 -0.52 18.18
C SER A 217 5.47 -0.40 19.13
N TYR A 218 5.38 -1.33 20.08
CA TYR A 218 4.36 -1.32 21.12
C TYR A 218 4.59 -0.20 22.13
N ASN A 219 3.55 0.59 22.37
CA ASN A 219 3.43 1.54 23.46
C ASN A 219 2.17 1.18 24.29
N PRO A 220 2.33 0.61 25.49
CA PRO A 220 1.21 0.19 26.33
C PRO A 220 0.37 1.37 26.87
N GLU A 221 0.87 2.61 26.83
CA GLU A 221 0.10 3.79 27.23
C GLU A 221 -0.97 4.16 26.19
N GLU A 222 -0.76 3.78 24.93
CA GLU A 222 -1.61 4.18 23.79
C GLU A 222 -2.35 2.99 23.17
N GLN A 223 -1.73 1.81 23.17
CA GLN A 223 -2.31 0.60 22.61
C GLN A 223 -2.86 -0.31 23.70
N THR A 224 -4.18 -0.29 23.85
CA THR A 224 -4.92 -0.93 24.95
C THR A 224 -5.78 -2.09 24.43
N SER A 225 -6.17 -2.99 25.34
CA SER A 225 -7.12 -4.07 25.04
C SER A 225 -8.44 -3.54 24.49
N ASP A 226 -8.95 -2.42 25.03
CA ASP A 226 -10.22 -1.83 24.62
C ASP A 226 -10.14 -1.25 23.21
N GLY A 227 -9.03 -0.57 22.88
CA GLY A 227 -8.78 -0.09 21.53
C GLY A 227 -8.64 -1.23 20.52
N LEU A 228 -8.01 -2.34 20.93
CA LEU A 228 -7.91 -3.54 20.11
C LEU A 228 -9.29 -4.20 19.93
N ALA A 229 -10.07 -4.35 20.98
CA ALA A 229 -11.42 -4.90 20.89
C ALA A 229 -12.31 -4.07 19.95
N ALA A 230 -12.20 -2.74 20.01
CA ALA A 230 -12.90 -1.84 19.08
C ALA A 230 -12.46 -2.05 17.62
N MET A 231 -11.18 -2.34 17.37
CA MET A 231 -10.64 -2.67 16.05
C MET A 231 -11.17 -4.00 15.51
N LEU A 232 -11.26 -5.00 16.39
CA LEU A 232 -11.68 -6.35 16.01
C LEU A 232 -13.19 -6.45 15.79
N LYS A 233 -13.97 -5.45 16.21
CA LYS A 233 -15.43 -5.45 16.13
C LYS A 233 -15.94 -5.70 14.70
N GLY A 234 -16.87 -6.66 14.56
CA GLY A 234 -17.44 -7.05 13.27
C GLY A 234 -16.53 -7.92 12.38
N SER A 235 -15.33 -8.27 12.86
CA SER A 235 -14.44 -9.21 12.18
C SER A 235 -14.61 -10.65 12.72
N PHE A 236 -13.94 -11.62 12.10
CA PHE A 236 -13.89 -12.99 12.62
C PHE A 236 -13.14 -13.10 13.97
N MET A 237 -12.40 -12.07 14.36
CA MET A 237 -11.69 -11.98 15.64
C MET A 237 -12.47 -11.20 16.71
N ASP A 238 -13.69 -10.72 16.40
CA ASP A 238 -14.59 -10.11 17.38
C ASP A 238 -15.00 -11.16 18.43
N SER A 239 -14.57 -10.97 19.67
CA SER A 239 -14.67 -11.98 20.73
C SER A 239 -16.09 -12.12 21.31
N VAL A 240 -17.10 -11.45 20.73
CA VAL A 240 -18.49 -11.50 21.18
C VAL A 240 -19.33 -12.46 20.33
N SER A 241 -19.42 -13.72 20.79
CA SER A 241 -20.49 -14.69 20.51
C SER A 241 -20.78 -15.07 19.04
N GLN A 242 -20.06 -16.07 18.51
CA GLN A 242 -20.66 -17.05 17.59
C GLN A 242 -21.42 -18.10 18.43
N GLY A 243 -22.60 -17.73 18.92
CA GLY A 243 -23.52 -18.63 19.59
C GLY A 243 -24.31 -19.45 18.59
N SER A 244 -23.99 -20.74 18.52
CA SER A 244 -24.83 -21.89 18.13
C SER A 244 -26.12 -21.57 17.34
N GLY A 245 -26.10 -21.86 16.04
CA GLY A 245 -27.33 -22.16 15.31
C GLY A 245 -28.00 -23.40 15.90
N ASN A 246 -29.24 -23.26 16.36
CA ASN A 246 -30.13 -24.40 16.51
C ASN A 246 -31.49 -24.02 15.93
N GLY A 247 -31.95 -24.84 14.97
CA GLY A 247 -33.23 -24.65 14.30
C GLY A 247 -34.41 -24.80 15.25
N GLY A 248 -35.39 -23.92 15.12
CA GLY A 248 -36.66 -23.96 15.82
C GLY A 248 -37.65 -23.02 15.16
N ASN A 249 -38.35 -23.52 14.15
CA ASN A 249 -39.50 -22.86 13.53
C ASN A 249 -40.71 -22.88 14.48
N SER A 250 -41.26 -21.71 14.83
CA SER A 250 -42.70 -21.40 14.85
C SER A 250 -42.99 -19.95 15.27
N GLY A 251 -43.53 -19.16 14.33
CA GLY A 251 -44.79 -18.43 14.51
C GLY A 251 -44.86 -17.10 15.30
N SER A 252 -44.89 -16.00 14.54
CA SER A 252 -45.79 -14.84 14.66
C SER A 252 -45.39 -13.61 15.50
N GLY A 253 -45.00 -12.54 14.78
CA GLY A 253 -45.50 -11.16 14.91
C GLY A 253 -45.03 -10.30 16.08
N ASP A 254 -44.18 -9.29 15.82
CA ASP A 254 -44.57 -7.87 15.78
C ASP A 254 -43.34 -6.99 15.40
N ALA A 255 -43.60 -5.90 14.70
CA ALA A 255 -42.62 -5.00 14.13
C ALA A 255 -42.14 -3.96 15.15
N SER A 256 -40.81 -3.76 15.25
CA SER A 256 -40.27 -2.46 15.62
C SER A 256 -38.84 -2.28 15.11
N SER A 257 -38.66 -1.20 14.39
CA SER A 257 -37.51 -0.76 13.62
C SER A 257 -36.37 -0.25 14.50
N THR A 258 -35.13 -0.69 14.23
CA THR A 258 -33.92 0.17 14.28
C THR A 258 -32.86 -0.45 13.37
N GLN A 259 -32.79 0.01 12.12
CA GLN A 259 -31.67 -0.30 11.23
C GLN A 259 -30.51 0.63 11.57
N ASN A 260 -29.37 0.07 11.94
CA ASN A 260 -28.10 0.78 11.94
C ASN A 260 -27.17 0.04 10.98
N SER A 261 -27.21 0.46 9.71
CA SER A 261 -26.34 -0.03 8.65
C SER A 261 -24.96 0.59 8.82
N THR A 262 -24.01 -0.18 9.38
CA THR A 262 -22.60 0.18 9.30
C THR A 262 -22.06 -0.44 8.03
N GLU A 263 -21.98 0.38 6.97
CA GLU A 263 -21.40 0.00 5.69
C GLU A 263 -19.91 -0.31 5.85
N THR A 264 -19.53 -1.58 5.67
CA THR A 264 -18.14 -1.94 5.39
C THR A 264 -17.81 -1.43 3.99
N VAL A 265 -17.02 -0.37 3.90
CA VAL A 265 -16.49 0.15 2.63
C VAL A 265 -15.53 -0.89 2.05
N VAL A 266 -16.04 -1.71 1.14
CA VAL A 266 -15.23 -2.53 0.25
C VAL A 266 -14.62 -1.59 -0.78
N ILE A 267 -13.37 -1.19 -0.59
CA ILE A 267 -12.57 -0.62 -1.67
C ILE A 267 -12.29 -1.76 -2.64
N SER A 268 -13.11 -1.84 -3.69
CA SER A 268 -12.90 -2.73 -4.82
C SER A 268 -11.60 -2.35 -5.54
N ASN A 269 -10.53 -3.08 -5.26
CA ASN A 269 -9.37 -3.16 -6.14
C ASN A 269 -9.58 -4.32 -7.11
N GLU A 270 -10.32 -4.06 -8.19
CA GLU A 270 -10.21 -4.87 -9.41
C GLU A 270 -8.88 -4.49 -10.09
N GLY A 271 -7.81 -5.23 -9.77
CA GLY A 271 -6.70 -5.40 -10.69
C GLY A 271 -7.11 -6.35 -11.82
N PRO A 272 -6.64 -6.16 -13.07
CA PRO A 272 -7.17 -6.89 -14.22
C PRO A 272 -6.61 -8.33 -14.23
N GLY A 273 -7.42 -9.30 -13.78
CA GLY A 273 -7.00 -10.70 -13.81
C GLY A 273 -7.96 -11.71 -13.20
N ALA A 274 -9.27 -11.47 -13.19
CA ALA A 274 -10.24 -12.44 -12.69
C ALA A 274 -10.61 -13.47 -13.78
N ASN A 275 -10.08 -14.68 -13.67
CA ASN A 275 -10.75 -15.87 -14.20
C ASN A 275 -10.13 -17.14 -13.60
N ILE A 276 -10.71 -17.68 -12.52
CA ILE A 276 -10.63 -19.12 -12.26
C ILE A 276 -11.97 -19.62 -11.72
N SER A 277 -12.48 -20.59 -12.48
CA SER A 277 -13.66 -21.41 -12.32
C SER A 277 -13.66 -22.25 -11.04
N ASN A 278 -14.85 -22.38 -10.44
CA ASN A 278 -15.20 -23.43 -9.49
C ASN A 278 -14.92 -24.82 -10.08
N ALA A 279 -14.27 -25.70 -9.32
CA ALA A 279 -14.37 -27.13 -9.50
C ALA A 279 -14.46 -27.82 -8.13
N GLU A 280 -15.52 -28.63 -8.01
CA GLU A 280 -15.89 -29.39 -6.83
C GLU A 280 -14.94 -30.57 -6.57
N GLY A 281 -14.71 -30.84 -5.29
CA GLY A 281 -14.74 -32.17 -4.67
C GLY A 281 -13.72 -33.24 -5.07
N THR A 282 -12.94 -33.71 -4.10
CA THR A 282 -12.76 -35.16 -3.85
C THR A 282 -12.41 -35.38 -2.37
N VAL A 283 -13.20 -36.23 -1.71
CA VAL A 283 -13.07 -36.73 -0.34
C VAL A 283 -12.30 -38.04 -0.36
N ILE A 284 -11.21 -38.25 0.41
CA ILE A 284 -10.81 -39.57 1.00
C ILE A 284 -9.83 -39.33 2.22
N PRO A 285 -9.54 -40.30 3.12
CA PRO A 285 -10.17 -40.48 4.43
C PRO A 285 -9.21 -40.40 5.65
N SER A 286 -9.81 -40.47 6.84
CA SER A 286 -9.23 -40.50 8.20
C SER A 286 -7.98 -41.36 8.43
N GLY A 287 -7.09 -40.83 9.27
CA GLY A 287 -6.05 -41.57 10.00
C GLY A 287 -5.64 -40.86 11.29
N THR A 288 -6.20 -41.35 12.41
CA THR A 288 -5.76 -41.21 13.81
C THR A 288 -5.62 -39.81 14.42
N ALA A 289 -6.63 -39.46 15.22
CA ALA A 289 -6.70 -38.27 16.05
C ALA A 289 -5.62 -38.25 17.16
N ALA A 290 -4.82 -37.20 17.19
CA ALA A 290 -4.21 -36.71 18.42
C ALA A 290 -5.05 -35.51 18.89
N ALA A 291 -5.70 -35.66 20.04
CA ALA A 291 -6.55 -34.64 20.64
C ALA A 291 -5.75 -33.34 20.87
N SER A 292 -6.18 -32.26 20.21
CA SER A 292 -5.73 -30.90 20.53
C SER A 292 -6.41 -30.47 21.82
N ALA A 293 -5.66 -30.43 22.91
CA ALA A 293 -6.08 -29.76 24.13
C ALA A 293 -5.85 -28.26 23.96
N ASP A 294 -6.94 -27.51 23.88
CA ASP A 294 -6.96 -26.05 24.03
C ASP A 294 -6.71 -25.73 25.52
N ASN A 295 -5.43 -25.64 25.90
CA ASN A 295 -5.06 -25.45 27.31
C ASN A 295 -4.91 -23.95 27.60
N SER A 296 -6.03 -23.28 27.81
CA SER A 296 -6.11 -21.92 28.35
C SER A 296 -5.86 -21.95 29.86
N ASN A 297 -4.60 -21.99 30.27
CA ASN A 297 -4.24 -21.90 31.68
C ASN A 297 -3.89 -20.45 32.06
N THR A 298 -4.92 -19.65 32.36
CA THR A 298 -4.80 -18.48 33.23
C THR A 298 -6.13 -18.24 33.94
N SER A 299 -6.09 -18.38 35.25
CA SER A 299 -7.16 -18.17 36.22
C SER A 299 -7.55 -16.69 36.37
N ASN A 300 -8.72 -16.30 35.85
CA ASN A 300 -9.82 -15.64 36.58
C ASN A 300 -10.96 -15.25 35.61
N GLY A 301 -12.15 -15.83 35.80
CA GLY A 301 -13.46 -15.23 35.46
C GLY A 301 -13.90 -15.15 33.98
N THR A 302 -14.91 -15.97 33.64
CA THR A 302 -15.91 -15.82 32.55
C THR A 302 -15.48 -15.88 31.08
N ASN A 303 -15.55 -17.07 30.45
CA ASN A 303 -16.60 -17.49 29.50
C ASN A 303 -16.13 -18.66 28.60
N ALA A 304 -17.02 -19.65 28.44
CA ALA A 304 -16.81 -20.85 27.64
C ALA A 304 -17.12 -20.61 26.15
N GLY A 305 -16.20 -21.02 25.26
CA GLY A 305 -16.50 -21.38 23.86
C GLY A 305 -15.92 -20.50 22.74
N GLY A 306 -15.32 -19.34 23.04
CA GLY A 306 -14.74 -18.43 22.04
C GLY A 306 -13.22 -18.27 22.18
N VAL A 307 -12.53 -18.04 21.07
CA VAL A 307 -11.10 -17.68 21.09
C VAL A 307 -10.96 -16.23 21.53
N ASP A 308 -10.23 -15.98 22.61
CA ASP A 308 -9.93 -14.63 23.08
C ASP A 308 -8.77 -14.02 22.30
N TYR A 309 -9.07 -13.52 21.10
CA TYR A 309 -8.08 -12.90 20.22
C TYR A 309 -7.47 -11.63 20.80
N VAL A 310 -8.24 -10.86 21.57
CA VAL A 310 -7.75 -9.64 22.22
C VAL A 310 -6.60 -10.00 23.16
N SER A 311 -6.81 -10.95 24.08
CA SER A 311 -5.77 -11.37 25.02
C SER A 311 -4.56 -11.99 24.31
N ILE A 312 -4.78 -12.82 23.28
CA ILE A 312 -3.69 -13.46 22.53
C ILE A 312 -2.83 -12.41 21.79
N ILE A 313 -3.45 -11.43 21.13
CA ILE A 313 -2.74 -10.39 20.37
C ILE A 313 -2.03 -9.41 21.32
N MET A 314 -2.64 -9.05 22.44
CA MET A 314 -1.98 -8.24 23.46
C MET A 314 -0.75 -8.97 24.05
N LYS A 315 -0.86 -10.27 24.31
CA LYS A 315 0.28 -11.11 24.71
C LYS A 315 1.37 -11.14 23.63
N ALA A 316 0.98 -11.26 22.36
CA ALA A 316 1.92 -11.21 21.24
C ALA A 316 2.64 -9.86 21.16
N ALA A 317 1.93 -8.75 21.37
CA ALA A 317 2.49 -7.40 21.43
C ALA A 317 3.48 -7.23 22.58
N GLU A 318 3.14 -7.70 23.79
CA GLU A 318 4.03 -7.63 24.95
C GLU A 318 5.34 -8.41 24.76
N GLN A 319 5.26 -9.61 24.15
CA GLN A 319 6.42 -10.47 23.93
C GLN A 319 7.30 -10.01 22.77
N SER A 320 6.68 -9.60 21.66
CA SER A 320 7.41 -9.20 20.44
C SER A 320 7.72 -7.70 20.39
N LYS A 321 7.19 -6.91 21.34
CA LYS A 321 7.24 -5.43 21.34
C LYS A 321 6.62 -4.79 20.10
N GLN A 322 5.68 -5.49 19.45
CA GLN A 322 4.92 -4.99 18.31
C GLN A 322 3.60 -4.35 18.69
N ASN A 323 3.24 -3.30 17.96
CA ASN A 323 1.96 -2.64 18.04
C ASN A 323 0.82 -3.66 17.80
N PRO A 324 -0.06 -3.91 18.78
CA PRO A 324 -1.12 -4.93 18.67
C PRO A 324 -2.14 -4.59 17.59
N TYR A 325 -2.36 -3.31 17.29
CA TYR A 325 -3.27 -2.90 16.22
C TYR A 325 -2.68 -3.22 14.84
N VAL A 326 -1.35 -3.09 14.68
CA VAL A 326 -0.66 -3.53 13.47
C VAL A 326 -0.75 -5.05 13.33
N LEU A 327 -0.47 -5.82 14.39
CA LEU A 327 -0.62 -7.28 14.36
C LEU A 327 -2.04 -7.71 13.97
N ALA A 328 -3.06 -7.10 14.58
CA ALA A 328 -4.45 -7.37 14.26
C ALA A 328 -4.81 -7.05 12.81
N SER A 329 -4.40 -5.87 12.31
CA SER A 329 -4.64 -5.50 10.91
C SER A 329 -3.98 -6.46 9.92
N MET A 330 -2.76 -6.92 10.20
CA MET A 330 -2.08 -7.91 9.36
C MET A 330 -2.87 -9.21 9.33
N ILE A 331 -3.32 -9.71 10.48
CA ILE A 331 -4.13 -10.93 10.53
C ILE A 331 -5.44 -10.76 9.75
N LEU A 332 -6.15 -9.64 9.91
CA LEU A 332 -7.39 -9.36 9.18
C LEU A 332 -7.15 -9.31 7.66
N GLN A 333 -6.07 -8.66 7.25
CA GLN A 333 -5.66 -8.55 5.86
C GLN A 333 -5.31 -9.92 5.27
N GLU A 334 -4.52 -10.72 5.99
CA GLU A 334 -4.02 -12.03 5.54
C GLU A 334 -5.12 -13.11 5.49
N GLN A 335 -6.13 -13.01 6.35
CA GLN A 335 -7.14 -14.06 6.51
C GLN A 335 -8.52 -13.67 5.96
N GLY A 336 -8.73 -12.39 5.60
CA GLY A 336 -9.99 -11.89 5.08
C GLY A 336 -11.16 -12.21 6.01
N LYS A 337 -12.09 -13.06 5.54
CA LYS A 337 -13.26 -13.54 6.32
C LYS A 337 -12.90 -14.51 7.45
N GLY A 338 -11.63 -14.91 7.55
CA GLY A 338 -11.16 -15.83 8.58
C GLY A 338 -11.53 -17.30 8.36
N SER A 339 -11.93 -17.66 7.14
CA SER A 339 -12.35 -19.03 6.77
C SER A 339 -11.26 -19.82 6.04
N SER A 340 -10.03 -19.31 5.99
CA SER A 340 -8.94 -19.93 5.24
C SER A 340 -8.53 -21.27 5.86
N GLY A 341 -7.98 -22.17 5.04
CA GLY A 341 -7.36 -23.40 5.53
C GLY A 341 -6.15 -23.15 6.45
N SER A 342 -5.56 -21.95 6.39
CA SER A 342 -4.44 -21.55 7.25
C SER A 342 -4.85 -21.40 8.72
N ILE A 343 -6.13 -21.07 9.01
CA ILE A 343 -6.58 -20.79 10.38
C ILE A 343 -7.83 -21.57 10.81
N SER A 344 -8.40 -22.39 9.94
CA SER A 344 -9.58 -23.22 10.24
C SER A 344 -9.32 -24.26 11.34
N GLY A 345 -8.06 -24.67 11.52
CA GLY A 345 -7.67 -25.73 12.44
C GLY A 345 -7.91 -27.15 11.92
N SER A 346 -8.43 -27.33 10.70
CA SER A 346 -8.69 -28.67 10.11
C SER A 346 -7.43 -29.53 9.98
N SER A 347 -6.26 -28.89 9.91
CA SER A 347 -4.94 -29.54 9.83
C SER A 347 -4.29 -29.82 11.20
N GLY A 348 -4.94 -29.43 12.30
CA GLY A 348 -4.37 -29.40 13.65
C GLY A 348 -3.34 -28.28 13.89
N HIS A 349 -3.10 -27.43 12.89
CA HIS A 349 -2.09 -26.37 12.90
C HIS A 349 -2.65 -25.07 12.33
N TYR A 350 -2.04 -23.95 12.72
CA TYR A 350 -2.51 -22.62 12.39
C TYR A 350 -1.37 -21.76 11.83
N ASN A 351 -1.70 -20.88 10.89
CA ASN A 351 -0.78 -19.88 10.34
C ASN A 351 -1.54 -18.57 10.08
N TYR A 352 -1.64 -17.72 11.11
CA TYR A 352 -2.41 -16.48 11.05
C TYR A 352 -1.78 -15.39 10.17
N PHE A 353 -0.48 -15.49 9.90
CA PHE A 353 0.29 -14.50 9.14
C PHE A 353 0.78 -15.02 7.79
N ASN A 354 0.31 -16.19 7.35
CA ASN A 354 0.75 -16.83 6.10
C ASN A 354 2.29 -16.98 5.98
N ILE A 355 3.01 -17.12 7.09
CA ILE A 355 4.47 -17.24 7.09
C ILE A 355 4.88 -18.54 6.39
N GLY A 356 5.75 -18.44 5.39
CA GLY A 356 6.17 -19.57 4.56
C GLY A 356 5.10 -20.03 3.56
N ALA A 357 4.00 -19.29 3.39
CA ALA A 357 2.98 -19.57 2.40
C ALA A 357 3.36 -18.94 1.06
N TYR A 358 3.87 -19.75 0.15
CA TYR A 358 4.07 -19.37 -1.25
C TYR A 358 3.81 -20.57 -2.14
N GLN A 359 3.40 -20.31 -3.37
CA GLN A 359 3.21 -21.37 -4.35
C GLN A 359 4.57 -21.86 -4.83
N ASP A 360 4.79 -23.17 -4.81
CA ASP A 360 6.00 -23.80 -5.33
C ASP A 360 5.67 -25.20 -5.86
N GLY A 361 5.94 -25.40 -7.15
CA GLY A 361 5.69 -26.64 -7.85
C GLY A 361 4.25 -27.13 -7.70
N LYS A 362 4.11 -28.28 -7.02
CA LYS A 362 2.82 -28.97 -6.82
C LYS A 362 2.08 -28.54 -5.56
N MET A 363 2.68 -27.72 -4.71
CA MET A 363 2.14 -27.33 -3.41
C MET A 363 1.53 -25.93 -3.48
N GLY A 364 0.26 -25.83 -3.08
CA GLY A 364 -0.42 -24.54 -2.95
C GLY A 364 0.11 -23.73 -1.76
N ALA A 365 -0.05 -22.41 -1.79
CA ALA A 365 0.46 -21.53 -0.73
C ALA A 365 -0.06 -21.90 0.68
N ILE A 366 -1.35 -22.23 0.82
CA ILE A 366 -1.95 -22.67 2.10
C ILE A 366 -1.29 -23.96 2.60
N GLU A 367 -1.12 -24.94 1.72
CA GLU A 367 -0.51 -26.23 2.08
C GLU A 367 0.94 -26.03 2.55
N ARG A 368 1.70 -25.16 1.87
CA ARG A 368 3.08 -24.84 2.24
C ARG A 368 3.17 -24.08 3.55
N GLY A 369 2.28 -23.10 3.77
CA GLY A 369 2.20 -22.37 5.04
C GLY A 369 1.85 -23.27 6.22
N ILE A 370 0.96 -24.25 6.04
CA ILE A 370 0.65 -25.26 7.06
C ILE A 370 1.80 -26.25 7.23
N TRP A 371 2.49 -26.65 6.16
CA TRP A 371 3.69 -27.49 6.26
C TRP A 371 4.78 -26.81 7.10
N TYR A 372 5.02 -25.52 6.90
CA TYR A 372 5.93 -24.72 7.71
C TYR A 372 5.50 -24.69 9.18
N ALA A 373 4.21 -24.41 9.44
CA ALA A 373 3.63 -24.36 10.77
C ALA A 373 3.73 -25.69 11.54
N LYS A 374 3.75 -26.82 10.83
CA LYS A 374 3.87 -28.19 11.38
C LYS A 374 5.28 -28.58 11.80
N GLN A 375 6.31 -27.94 11.26
CA GLN A 375 7.69 -28.29 11.60
C GLN A 375 7.99 -27.92 13.06
N SER A 376 8.90 -28.64 13.71
CA SER A 376 9.50 -28.15 14.97
C SER A 376 10.53 -27.05 14.66
N GLY A 377 10.62 -26.01 15.49
CA GLY A 377 11.63 -24.96 15.28
C GLY A 377 11.39 -23.69 16.10
N SER A 378 12.07 -22.61 15.70
CA SER A 378 11.95 -21.28 16.32
C SER A 378 10.52 -20.73 16.27
N TYR A 379 10.29 -19.62 16.98
CA TYR A 379 9.03 -18.89 16.95
C TYR A 379 7.83 -19.72 17.43
N MET A 380 8.02 -20.52 18.49
CA MET A 380 6.98 -21.36 19.11
C MET A 380 6.40 -22.47 18.20
N ARG A 381 7.11 -22.85 17.13
CA ARG A 381 6.70 -23.97 16.27
C ARG A 381 6.93 -25.34 16.96
N PRO A 382 6.05 -26.33 16.76
CA PRO A 382 4.91 -26.34 15.84
C PRO A 382 3.74 -25.48 16.34
N TRP A 383 3.09 -24.78 15.41
CA TRP A 383 1.94 -23.91 15.67
C TRP A 383 0.64 -24.71 15.78
N ASN A 384 0.59 -25.60 16.77
CA ASN A 384 -0.55 -26.48 17.05
C ASN A 384 -1.64 -25.85 17.93
N SER A 385 -1.60 -24.52 18.11
CA SER A 385 -2.67 -23.73 18.72
C SER A 385 -2.70 -22.35 18.07
N ARG A 386 -3.86 -21.67 18.16
CA ARG A 386 -4.03 -20.30 17.66
C ARG A 386 -3.07 -19.34 18.33
N GLU A 387 -2.94 -19.44 19.66
CA GLU A 387 -2.01 -18.63 20.43
C GLU A 387 -0.56 -18.78 19.94
N LYS A 388 -0.06 -20.02 19.80
CA LYS A 388 1.32 -20.25 19.32
C LYS A 388 1.56 -19.66 17.93
N SER A 389 0.56 -19.77 17.04
CA SER A 389 0.66 -19.20 15.70
C SER A 389 0.72 -17.67 15.72
N ILE A 390 -0.12 -17.03 16.54
CA ILE A 390 -0.17 -15.57 16.63
C ILE A 390 1.06 -15.01 17.35
N VAL A 391 1.42 -15.55 18.52
CA VAL A 391 2.58 -15.08 19.28
C VAL A 391 3.88 -15.41 18.52
N GLY A 392 3.99 -16.62 17.97
CA GLY A 392 5.13 -17.06 17.18
C GLY A 392 5.30 -16.24 15.89
N GLY A 393 4.22 -16.00 15.15
CA GLY A 393 4.28 -15.16 13.97
C GLY A 393 4.66 -13.71 14.28
N ALA A 394 4.18 -13.16 15.39
CA ALA A 394 4.63 -11.85 15.86
C ALA A 394 6.15 -11.86 16.16
N GLN A 395 6.66 -12.84 16.92
CA GLN A 395 8.10 -12.96 17.18
C GLN A 395 8.92 -13.02 15.88
N PHE A 396 8.44 -13.76 14.87
CA PHE A 396 9.07 -13.83 13.57
C PHE A 396 9.19 -12.46 12.89
N PHE A 397 8.12 -11.65 12.88
CA PHE A 397 8.20 -10.31 12.29
C PHE A 397 9.11 -9.35 13.07
N ALA A 398 9.08 -9.42 14.40
CA ALA A 398 9.92 -8.57 15.23
C ALA A 398 11.41 -8.87 15.02
N GLU A 399 11.79 -10.15 15.00
CA GLU A 399 13.18 -10.56 14.82
C GLU A 399 13.75 -10.15 13.46
N ASN A 400 12.99 -10.35 12.38
CA ASN A 400 13.47 -10.07 11.04
C ASN A 400 13.50 -8.56 10.73
N TYR A 401 12.48 -7.80 11.14
CA TYR A 401 12.32 -6.40 10.68
C TYR A 401 12.60 -5.38 11.78
N MET A 402 11.99 -5.54 12.96
CA MET A 402 12.06 -4.51 13.99
C MET A 402 13.41 -4.42 14.67
N ASN A 403 14.06 -5.57 14.91
CA ASN A 403 15.41 -5.62 15.45
C ASN A 403 16.44 -5.00 14.48
N ALA A 404 16.14 -4.98 13.18
CA ALA A 404 16.93 -4.28 12.16
C ALA A 404 16.59 -2.78 12.06
N GLY A 405 15.69 -2.27 12.92
CA GLY A 405 15.23 -0.88 12.92
C GLY A 405 14.06 -0.61 11.98
N GLN A 406 13.60 -1.57 11.17
CA GLN A 406 12.57 -1.40 10.15
C GLN A 406 11.15 -1.39 10.76
N ASN A 407 10.88 -0.35 11.54
CA ASN A 407 9.69 -0.22 12.40
C ASN A 407 8.49 0.46 11.75
N THR A 408 8.50 0.63 10.42
CA THR A 408 7.37 1.14 9.62
C THR A 408 7.33 0.42 8.27
N LEU A 409 6.20 0.44 7.56
CA LEU A 409 6.11 -0.13 6.21
C LEU A 409 7.08 0.56 5.24
N TYR A 410 7.26 1.87 5.39
CA TYR A 410 8.25 2.63 4.62
C TYR A 410 9.66 2.06 4.81
N LEU A 411 10.09 1.84 6.06
CA LEU A 411 11.43 1.32 6.34
C LEU A 411 11.60 -0.12 5.89
N LYS A 412 10.54 -0.92 5.89
CA LYS A 412 10.55 -2.27 5.32
C LYS A 412 10.72 -2.26 3.80
N LYS A 413 10.20 -1.26 3.07
CA LYS A 413 10.39 -1.14 1.62
C LYS A 413 11.73 -0.53 1.24
N TRP A 414 12.14 0.56 1.89
CA TRP A 414 13.28 1.37 1.43
C TRP A 414 14.57 1.04 2.17
N ASN A 415 14.47 0.46 3.37
CA ASN A 415 15.57 0.19 4.28
C ASN A 415 16.67 1.26 4.30
N VAL A 416 16.33 2.42 4.86
CA VAL A 416 17.23 3.58 4.99
C VAL A 416 17.84 3.68 6.39
N GLN A 417 18.00 2.53 7.05
CA GLN A 417 18.56 2.41 8.40
C GLN A 417 19.54 1.23 8.50
N GLY A 418 20.37 1.27 9.54
CA GLY A 418 21.36 0.22 9.80
C GLY A 418 22.53 0.23 8.83
N SER A 419 23.33 -0.84 8.86
CA SER A 419 24.54 -1.00 8.04
C SER A 419 24.27 -1.59 6.66
N ASN A 420 23.12 -2.24 6.45
CA ASN A 420 22.75 -2.95 5.23
C ASN A 420 21.74 -2.15 4.38
N LEU A 421 22.07 -0.89 4.09
CA LEU A 421 21.18 0.05 3.38
C LEU A 421 20.69 -0.52 2.04
N PHE A 422 19.41 -0.28 1.73
CA PHE A 422 18.76 -0.66 0.45
C PHE A 422 18.68 -2.17 0.18
N LYS A 423 19.05 -3.00 1.17
CA LYS A 423 18.91 -4.47 1.14
C LYS A 423 17.94 -4.91 2.22
N HIS A 424 17.64 -6.21 2.32
CA HIS A 424 16.71 -6.74 3.31
C HIS A 424 15.35 -6.00 3.28
N GLN A 425 14.87 -5.75 2.06
CA GLN A 425 13.59 -5.10 1.81
C GLN A 425 12.51 -6.17 1.79
N TYR A 426 11.41 -5.89 2.49
CA TYR A 426 10.25 -6.78 2.56
C TYR A 426 9.55 -6.96 1.20
N MET A 427 9.72 -5.99 0.29
CA MET A 427 9.01 -5.93 -0.98
C MET A 427 9.84 -5.23 -2.05
N THR A 428 9.71 -5.67 -3.30
CA THR A 428 10.34 -5.04 -4.48
C THR A 428 9.39 -4.11 -5.23
N ASN A 429 8.07 -4.28 -5.08
CA ASN A 429 7.08 -3.37 -5.66
C ASN A 429 7.29 -1.94 -5.11
N VAL A 430 7.59 -0.99 -6.00
CA VAL A 430 7.84 0.41 -5.65
C VAL A 430 6.65 1.08 -4.96
N GLN A 431 5.43 0.60 -5.22
CA GLN A 431 4.18 1.14 -4.66
C GLN A 431 3.83 0.52 -3.30
N GLY A 432 4.48 -0.58 -2.93
CA GLY A 432 3.95 -1.51 -1.93
C GLY A 432 3.79 -0.91 -0.54
N ALA A 433 4.74 -0.09 -0.06
CA ALA A 433 4.63 0.52 1.27
C ALA A 433 3.44 1.48 1.38
N ALA A 434 3.21 2.28 0.33
CA ALA A 434 2.08 3.21 0.26
C ALA A 434 0.75 2.44 0.21
N GLU A 435 0.66 1.40 -0.61
CA GLU A 435 -0.55 0.58 -0.76
C GLU A 435 -0.87 -0.22 0.50
N GLU A 436 0.13 -0.84 1.13
CA GLU A 436 -0.02 -1.52 2.42
C GLU A 436 -0.39 -0.52 3.52
N GLY A 437 0.17 0.69 3.51
CA GLY A 437 -0.21 1.77 4.42
C GLY A 437 -1.68 2.18 4.27
N ALA A 438 -2.17 2.37 3.05
CA ALA A 438 -3.57 2.70 2.81
C ALA A 438 -4.51 1.56 3.26
N LYS A 439 -4.14 0.30 3.01
CA LYS A 439 -4.88 -0.87 3.51
C LYS A 439 -4.90 -0.90 5.03
N LEU A 440 -3.75 -0.69 5.68
CA LEU A 440 -3.63 -0.60 7.12
C LEU A 440 -4.54 0.50 7.68
N SER A 441 -4.55 1.68 7.08
CA SER A 441 -5.44 2.79 7.46
C SER A 441 -6.93 2.42 7.39
N SER A 442 -7.33 1.59 6.43
CA SER A 442 -8.73 1.15 6.29
C SER A 442 -9.20 0.23 7.42
N ALA A 443 -8.27 -0.44 8.10
CA ALA A 443 -8.57 -1.25 9.28
C ALA A 443 -8.79 -0.41 10.55
N TYR A 444 -8.44 0.89 10.53
CA TYR A 444 -8.66 1.80 11.65
C TYR A 444 -10.01 2.49 11.51
N SER A 445 -10.90 2.25 12.48
CA SER A 445 -12.19 2.96 12.56
C SER A 445 -12.00 4.46 12.80
N LYS A 446 -13.06 5.25 12.61
CA LYS A 446 -13.04 6.69 12.91
C LYS A 446 -12.64 6.97 14.36
N ASP A 447 -13.17 6.18 15.30
CA ASP A 447 -12.87 6.33 16.73
C ASP A 447 -11.41 5.99 17.04
N MET A 448 -10.83 5.00 16.34
CA MET A 448 -9.42 4.67 16.47
C MET A 448 -8.52 5.76 15.88
N LYS A 449 -8.90 6.34 14.74
CA LYS A 449 -8.15 7.47 14.15
C LYS A 449 -8.21 8.73 15.03
N ASN A 450 -9.18 8.84 15.93
CA ASN A 450 -9.22 9.90 16.93
C ASN A 450 -8.32 9.64 18.15
N LYS A 451 -7.70 8.46 18.28
CA LYS A 451 -6.71 8.15 19.33
C LYS A 451 -5.32 8.63 18.92
N ALA A 452 -4.36 8.60 19.84
CA ALA A 452 -2.98 8.92 19.50
C ALA A 452 -2.37 7.82 18.61
N LEU A 453 -1.90 8.23 17.44
CA LEU A 453 -1.13 7.41 16.52
C LEU A 453 0.21 8.09 16.29
N VAL A 454 1.29 7.33 16.34
CA VAL A 454 2.65 7.85 16.21
C VAL A 454 3.20 7.48 14.84
N PHE A 455 3.57 8.48 14.04
CA PHE A 455 4.14 8.32 12.71
C PHE A 455 5.61 8.71 12.71
N SER A 456 6.48 7.81 12.28
CA SER A 456 7.92 8.04 12.12
C SER A 456 8.23 8.34 10.65
N ILE A 457 8.32 9.63 10.32
CA ILE A 457 8.37 10.13 8.94
C ILE A 457 9.83 10.42 8.55
N PRO A 458 10.38 9.74 7.52
CA PRO A 458 11.75 9.96 7.05
C PRO A 458 12.00 11.40 6.57
N VAL A 459 13.18 11.91 6.92
CA VAL A 459 13.73 13.17 6.41
C VAL A 459 15.15 12.89 5.90
N TYR A 460 15.36 13.13 4.61
CA TYR A 460 16.66 12.96 3.95
C TYR A 460 17.41 14.30 3.85
N LYS A 461 18.73 14.21 3.68
CA LYS A 461 19.54 15.35 3.28
C LYS A 461 19.32 15.63 1.78
N ASP A 462 19.41 16.90 1.41
CA ASP A 462 19.42 17.34 0.01
C ASP A 462 18.21 16.86 -0.81
N MET A 463 17.04 16.82 -0.15
CA MET A 463 15.77 16.54 -0.82
C MET A 463 15.43 17.62 -1.88
N PRO A 464 14.74 17.25 -2.97
CA PRO A 464 14.21 18.19 -3.93
C PRO A 464 13.34 19.26 -3.26
N GLY A 465 13.45 20.52 -3.71
CA GLY A 465 12.73 21.65 -3.10
C GLY A 465 11.20 21.55 -3.20
N GLN A 466 10.69 20.81 -4.19
CA GLN A 466 9.27 20.48 -4.36
C GLN A 466 9.07 18.98 -4.19
N LYS A 467 7.81 18.57 -3.96
CA LYS A 467 7.45 17.15 -3.96
C LYS A 467 7.77 16.53 -5.32
N GLU A 468 8.32 15.32 -5.33
CA GLU A 468 8.55 14.61 -6.58
C GLU A 468 7.20 14.31 -7.25
N PRO A 469 6.96 14.72 -8.50
CA PRO A 469 5.71 14.45 -9.19
C PRO A 469 5.66 13.00 -9.66
N ILE A 470 4.46 12.42 -9.70
CA ILE A 470 4.30 11.10 -10.29
C ILE A 470 4.56 11.20 -11.81
N PRO A 471 5.38 10.31 -12.41
CA PRO A 471 5.55 10.33 -13.85
C PRO A 471 4.24 9.99 -14.55
N THR A 472 3.90 10.80 -15.55
CA THR A 472 2.72 10.63 -16.40
C THR A 472 3.13 10.35 -17.84
N GLY A 473 2.36 9.54 -18.55
CA GLY A 473 2.56 9.26 -19.96
C GLY A 473 2.77 7.77 -20.26
N ASP A 474 2.21 7.34 -21.38
CA ASP A 474 2.24 5.94 -21.83
C ASP A 474 2.88 5.77 -23.22
N GLU A 475 3.48 6.83 -23.73
CA GLU A 475 4.17 6.78 -25.02
C GLU A 475 5.37 5.82 -24.96
N LYS A 476 5.54 5.04 -26.04
CA LYS A 476 6.64 4.08 -26.14
C LYS A 476 7.99 4.83 -26.14
N PRO A 477 9.00 4.37 -25.39
CA PRO A 477 10.31 5.00 -25.39
C PRO A 477 10.92 5.06 -26.79
N THR A 478 11.37 6.24 -27.19
CA THR A 478 12.17 6.45 -28.41
C THR A 478 13.66 6.49 -28.06
N ARG A 479 14.52 5.98 -28.95
CA ARG A 479 15.96 6.17 -28.77
C ARG A 479 16.21 7.67 -28.82
N LYS A 480 16.86 8.21 -27.79
CA LYS A 480 17.50 9.52 -27.93
C LYS A 480 18.64 9.31 -28.92
N ASP A 481 18.45 9.72 -30.16
CA ASP A 481 19.54 9.77 -31.12
C ASP A 481 20.68 10.58 -30.49
N GLY A 482 21.91 10.09 -30.59
CA GLY A 482 23.11 10.67 -29.98
C GLY A 482 23.51 12.03 -30.56
N GLY A 483 22.56 12.93 -30.74
CA GLY A 483 22.77 14.33 -31.06
C GLY A 483 22.89 15.12 -29.77
N ASN A 484 24.04 15.75 -29.61
CA ASN A 484 24.33 16.79 -28.62
C ASN A 484 23.14 17.76 -28.48
N SER A 485 22.32 17.56 -27.46
CA SER A 485 21.22 18.46 -27.10
C SER A 485 21.49 18.96 -25.69
N SER A 486 22.08 20.14 -25.65
CA SER A 486 21.96 21.10 -24.56
C SER A 486 20.55 21.07 -24.01
N GLY A 487 20.44 20.59 -22.77
CA GLY A 487 19.18 20.51 -22.05
C GLY A 487 18.54 21.89 -21.96
N ASP A 488 17.33 21.99 -22.53
CA ASP A 488 16.43 23.10 -22.25
C ASP A 488 15.88 22.89 -20.83
N SER A 489 16.62 23.44 -19.87
CA SER A 489 16.18 23.61 -18.49
C SER A 489 15.26 24.82 -18.44
N SER A 490 13.95 24.60 -18.47
CA SER A 490 13.01 25.59 -17.94
C SER A 490 12.98 25.47 -16.41
N GLY A 491 14.04 26.01 -15.79
CA GLY A 491 14.18 26.17 -14.35
C GLY A 491 14.90 27.47 -14.08
N SER A 492 14.13 28.54 -13.90
CA SER A 492 14.62 29.85 -13.46
C SER A 492 15.32 29.73 -12.10
N GLY A 493 16.62 30.03 -12.07
CA GLY A 493 17.45 29.99 -10.87
C GLY A 493 18.79 30.65 -11.15
N ASN A 494 18.80 31.98 -11.11
CA ASN A 494 19.99 32.79 -11.33
C ASN A 494 20.97 32.63 -10.16
N SER A 495 22.14 32.04 -10.41
CA SER A 495 23.32 32.28 -9.57
C SER A 495 24.59 32.19 -10.40
N THR A 496 25.27 33.33 -10.46
CA THR A 496 26.52 33.60 -11.17
C THR A 496 27.68 32.79 -10.62
N VAL A 497 28.39 32.10 -11.52
CA VAL A 497 29.66 31.41 -11.31
C VAL A 497 30.81 32.42 -11.34
N SER A 498 31.70 32.39 -10.34
CA SER A 498 33.07 32.88 -10.47
C SER A 498 34.01 31.70 -10.67
N ASN A 499 34.59 31.65 -11.86
CA ASN A 499 35.53 30.64 -12.35
C ASN A 499 36.96 31.00 -11.90
N ALA A 500 37.73 30.00 -11.44
CA ALA A 500 39.19 30.04 -11.43
C ALA A 500 39.71 28.59 -11.52
N GLY A 501 40.30 28.27 -12.67
CA GLY A 501 40.75 26.93 -13.01
C GLY A 501 42.10 26.54 -12.40
N ASN A 502 42.47 25.27 -12.60
CA ASN A 502 43.85 24.93 -12.94
C ASN A 502 43.91 23.56 -13.63
N ALA A 503 44.93 23.42 -14.47
CA ALA A 503 45.12 22.43 -15.50
C ALA A 503 45.78 21.12 -15.03
N GLY A 504 45.55 20.07 -15.83
CA GLY A 504 46.62 19.17 -16.31
C GLY A 504 46.89 17.90 -15.50
N ALA A 505 46.59 16.74 -16.07
CA ALA A 505 47.61 15.78 -16.53
C ALA A 505 46.96 14.51 -17.10
N ASN A 506 47.48 14.12 -18.25
CA ASN A 506 47.13 12.96 -19.07
C ASN A 506 47.82 11.70 -18.51
N GLY A 507 47.14 10.56 -18.49
CA GLY A 507 47.69 9.30 -17.98
C GLY A 507 46.91 8.07 -18.42
N ASN A 508 47.29 7.54 -19.58
CA ASN A 508 46.81 6.30 -20.18
C ASN A 508 47.35 5.09 -19.39
N GLY A 509 46.54 4.06 -19.10
CA GLY A 509 47.03 2.90 -18.34
C GLY A 509 46.04 1.76 -18.09
N SER A 510 45.99 0.83 -19.05
CA SER A 510 45.80 -0.63 -18.91
C SER A 510 44.64 -1.20 -18.09
N ASN A 511 43.71 -1.76 -18.85
CA ASN A 511 42.98 -3.00 -18.63
C ASN A 511 43.77 -4.02 -17.78
N THR A 512 43.23 -4.42 -16.62
CA THR A 512 43.52 -5.73 -16.01
C THR A 512 42.27 -6.31 -15.35
N ASN A 513 42.03 -7.56 -15.72
CA ASN A 513 41.01 -8.47 -15.27
C ASN A 513 41.39 -8.98 -13.87
N SER A 514 40.51 -8.85 -12.87
CA SER A 514 40.71 -9.49 -11.57
C SER A 514 39.44 -10.18 -11.09
N SER A 515 39.45 -11.50 -11.30
CA SER A 515 38.71 -12.49 -10.53
C SER A 515 38.96 -12.33 -9.04
N ALA A 516 37.89 -12.16 -8.26
CA ALA A 516 37.83 -12.40 -6.82
C ALA A 516 36.47 -13.06 -6.59
N GLY A 517 36.36 -14.30 -6.15
CA GLY A 517 36.98 -14.85 -4.96
C GLY A 517 35.85 -15.10 -3.98
N LYS A 518 35.24 -16.29 -4.05
CA LYS A 518 34.18 -16.72 -3.12
C LYS A 518 34.76 -16.71 -1.70
N THR A 519 34.27 -15.82 -0.85
CA THR A 519 34.37 -15.95 0.60
C THR A 519 33.01 -16.40 1.11
N GLU A 520 32.97 -17.64 1.59
CA GLU A 520 31.85 -18.23 2.33
C GLU A 520 31.63 -17.44 3.61
N SER A 521 30.48 -16.77 3.70
CA SER A 521 29.90 -16.25 4.94
C SER A 521 28.51 -16.86 5.05
N GLY A 522 28.40 -17.90 5.88
CA GLY A 522 27.17 -18.63 6.17
C GLY A 522 26.16 -17.81 6.96
N VAL A 523 25.49 -16.89 6.28
CA VAL A 523 24.19 -16.36 6.70
C VAL A 523 23.18 -16.90 5.71
N GLU A 524 22.40 -17.89 6.16
CA GLU A 524 21.30 -18.45 5.41
C GLU A 524 20.25 -17.34 5.24
N VAL A 525 20.23 -16.71 4.07
CA VAL A 525 19.17 -15.77 3.66
C VAL A 525 17.92 -16.62 3.49
N VAL A 526 17.08 -16.65 4.52
CA VAL A 526 15.73 -17.20 4.38
C VAL A 526 14.99 -16.25 3.44
N GLU A 527 14.80 -16.66 2.19
CA GLU A 527 13.81 -16.05 1.30
C GLU A 527 12.43 -16.22 1.97
N ILE A 528 12.00 -15.17 2.66
CA ILE A 528 10.63 -15.07 3.16
C ILE A 528 9.81 -14.60 1.96
N GLY A 529 8.81 -15.43 1.63
CA GLY A 529 8.01 -15.36 0.42
C GLY A 529 7.53 -13.96 0.07
N LYS A 530 7.47 -13.75 -1.25
CA LYS A 530 6.69 -12.74 -1.98
C LYS A 530 5.59 -12.13 -1.11
N SER A 531 5.58 -10.80 -0.99
CA SER A 531 4.38 -10.10 -0.51
C SER A 531 3.17 -10.66 -1.29
N PRO A 532 2.10 -11.15 -0.64
CA PRO A 532 0.99 -11.83 -1.30
C PRO A 532 0.11 -10.89 -2.15
N LEU A 533 0.62 -9.69 -2.48
CA LEU A 533 0.05 -8.79 -3.47
C LEU A 533 0.44 -9.27 -4.87
N GLY A 534 -0.19 -10.37 -5.28
CA GLY A 534 -0.42 -10.71 -6.68
C GLY A 534 -1.68 -10.07 -7.20
#